data_AF-A0A662KJH9-F1
#
_entry.id   AF-A0A662KJH9-F1
#
_cell.length_a   1.000
_cell.length_b   1.000
_cell.length_c   1.000
_cell.angle_alpha   90.00
_cell.angle_beta   90.00
_cell.angle_gamma   90.00
#
_symmetry.space_group_name_H-M   'P 1'
#
loop_
_entity.id
_entity.type
_entity.pdbx_description
1 polymer ?
#
loop_
_entity_poly.entity_id
_entity_poly.type
_entity_poly.pdbx_seq_one_letter_code
_entity_poly.pdbx_strand_id
1 'polypeptide(L)' 'MDEDLEEIKRRKLEELKRQLAYQQAIQEQEELEREEIEEERRRILSLILTSEARERLARVKMARPDYARAIEDQLII' A
#
# COMPACT_ATOMS: atom_id res chain seq x y z
N MET A 1 -40.37 23.59 -10.55
CA MET A 1 -40.38 23.18 -9.13
C MET A 1 -39.93 21.73 -8.97
N ASP A 2 -40.46 20.77 -9.74
CA ASP A 2 -39.93 19.38 -9.73
C ASP A 2 -38.61 19.23 -10.51
N GLU A 3 -38.44 19.92 -11.64
CA GLU A 3 -37.20 19.90 -12.45
C GLU A 3 -35.97 20.43 -11.69
N ASP A 4 -36.17 21.45 -10.84
CA ASP A 4 -35.11 22.03 -10.01
C ASP A 4 -34.61 21.01 -8.95
N LEU A 5 -35.50 20.17 -8.43
CA LEU A 5 -35.19 19.17 -7.41
C LEU A 5 -34.41 17.98 -8.01
N GLU A 6 -34.78 17.55 -9.22
CA GLU A 6 -34.05 16.53 -9.96
C GLU A 6 -32.64 16.99 -10.35
N GLU A 7 -32.48 18.26 -10.74
CA GLU A 7 -31.17 18.81 -11.07
C GLU A 7 -30.25 18.89 -9.83
N ILE A 8 -30.79 19.31 -8.68
CA ILE A 8 -30.05 19.30 -7.41
C ILE A 8 -29.63 17.87 -7.01
N LYS A 9 -30.51 16.89 -7.16
CA LYS A 9 -30.20 15.47 -6.89
C LYS A 9 -29.11 14.95 -7.82
N ARG A 10 -29.16 15.30 -9.11
CA ARG A 10 -28.15 14.92 -10.12
C ARG A 10 -26.79 15.52 -9.81
N ARG A 11 -26.73 16.81 -9.48
CA ARG A 11 -25.48 17.50 -9.09
C ARG A 11 -24.86 16.89 -7.84
N LYS A 12 -25.67 16.61 -6.81
CA LYS A 12 -25.19 15.97 -5.57
C LYS A 12 -24.68 14.55 -5.78
N LEU A 13 -25.31 13.79 -6.67
CA LEU A 13 -24.85 12.45 -7.06
C LEU A 13 -23.52 12.52 -7.83
N GLU A 14 -23.35 13.50 -8.72
CA GLU A 14 -22.12 13.70 -9.46
C GLU A 14 -20.96 14.13 -8.55
N GLU A 15 -21.21 15.05 -7.62
CA GLU A 15 -20.25 15.46 -6.61
C GLU A 15 -19.81 14.29 -5.72
N LEU A 16 -20.76 13.47 -5.25
CA LEU A 16 -20.44 12.28 -4.47
C LEU A 16 -19.59 11.28 -5.27
N LYS A 17 -19.91 11.06 -6.55
CA LYS A 17 -19.11 10.20 -7.44
C LYS A 17 -17.68 10.74 -7.61
N ARG A 18 -17.52 12.05 -7.77
CA ARG A 18 -16.19 12.69 -7.86
C ARG A 18 -15.40 12.54 -6.56
N GLN A 19 -16.04 12.71 -5.40
CA GLN A 19 -15.40 12.51 -4.09
C GLN A 19 -14.94 11.06 -3.91
N LEU A 20 -15.77 10.08 -4.26
CA LEU A 20 -15.42 8.66 -4.20
C LEU A 20 -14.26 8.32 -5.14
N ALA A 21 -14.31 8.81 -6.39
CA ALA A 21 -13.23 8.59 -7.35
C ALA A 21 -11.91 9.22 -6.88
N TYR A 22 -11.96 10.41 -6.27
CA TYR A 22 -10.79 11.06 -5.71
C TYR A 22 -10.19 10.28 -4.53
N GLN A 23 -11.04 9.78 -3.62
CA GLN A 23 -10.59 8.93 -2.52
C GLN A 23 -9.96 7.62 -3.01
N GLN A 24 -10.56 6.98 -4.02
CA GLN A 24 -10.00 5.77 -4.63
C GLN A 24 -8.64 6.04 -5.28
N ALA A 25 -8.51 7.14 -6.03
CA ALA A 25 -7.24 7.50 -6.66
C ALA A 25 -6.12 7.75 -5.63
N ILE A 26 -6.44 8.36 -4.48
CA ILE A 26 -5.47 8.52 -3.39
C ILE A 26 -5.06 7.16 -2.81
N GLN A 27 -6.03 6.29 -2.54
CA GLN A 27 -5.75 4.95 -1.99
C GLN A 27 -4.88 4.13 -2.94
N GLU A 28 -5.18 4.14 -4.23
CA GLU A 28 -4.40 3.44 -5.24
C GLU A 28 -2.97 3.99 -5.34
N GLN A 29 -2.81 5.32 -5.25
CA GLN A 29 -1.48 5.94 -5.23
C GLN A 29 -0.67 5.54 -3.98
N GLU A 30 -1.29 5.55 -2.80
CA GLU A 30 -0.62 5.10 -1.57
C GLU A 30 -0.23 3.62 -1.61
N GLU A 31 -1.05 2.78 -2.24
CA GLU A 31 -0.76 1.36 -2.41
C GLU A 31 0.41 1.13 -3.37
N LEU A 32 0.42 1.83 -4.51
CA LEU A 32 1.54 1.81 -5.46
C LEU A 32 2.86 2.24 -4.81
N GLU A 33 2.87 3.35 -4.07
CA GLU A 33 4.08 3.81 -3.37
C GLU A 33 4.58 2.78 -2.34
N ARG A 34 3.67 2.14 -1.61
CA ARG A 34 4.03 1.06 -0.66
C ARG A 34 4.60 -0.14 -1.38
N GLU A 35 4.03 -0.55 -2.50
CA GLU A 35 4.52 -1.67 -3.30
C GLU A 35 5.92 -1.38 -3.85
N GLU A 36 6.16 -0.19 -4.39
CA GLU A 36 7.48 0.22 -4.90
C GLU A 36 8.55 0.19 -3.80
N ILE A 37 8.22 0.68 -2.60
CA ILE A 37 9.13 0.62 -1.46
C ILE A 37 9.42 -0.83 -1.07
N GLU A 38 8.40 -1.69 -1.00
CA GLU A 38 8.59 -3.12 -0.67
C GLU A 38 9.37 -3.87 -1.76
N GLU A 39 9.16 -3.56 -3.03
CA GLU A 39 9.90 -4.09 -4.17
C GLU A 39 11.39 -3.78 -4.05
N GLU A 40 11.72 -2.51 -3.81
CA GLU A 40 13.11 -2.08 -3.62
C GLU A 40 13.74 -2.76 -2.41
N ARG A 41 12.98 -2.85 -1.31
CA ARG A 41 13.40 -3.55 -0.09
C ARG A 41 13.73 -5.01 -0.37
N ARG A 42 12.85 -5.72 -1.10
CA ARG A 42 13.06 -7.11 -1.52
C ARG A 42 14.28 -7.26 -2.41
N ARG A 43 14.49 -6.32 -3.35
CA ARG A 43 15.65 -6.29 -4.24
C ARG A 43 16.95 -6.20 -3.44
N ILE A 44 17.07 -5.21 -2.55
CA ILE A 44 18.27 -5.02 -1.71
C ILE A 44 18.53 -6.25 -0.86
N LEU A 45 17.51 -6.75 -0.16
CA LEU A 45 17.63 -7.95 0.68
C LEU A 45 18.08 -9.17 -0.13
N SER A 46 17.65 -9.31 -1.39
CA SER A 46 18.07 -10.41 -2.25
C SER A 46 19.56 -10.35 -2.66
N LEU A 47 20.15 -9.15 -2.67
CA LEU A 47 21.57 -8.95 -3.00
C LEU A 47 22.48 -9.20 -1.79
N ILE A 48 22.02 -8.86 -0.58
CA ILE A 48 22.85 -8.94 0.64
C ILE A 48 22.65 -10.25 1.43
N LEU A 49 21.50 -10.91 1.28
CA LEU A 49 21.20 -12.14 2.01
C LEU A 49 21.59 -13.39 1.21
N THR A 50 22.28 -14.31 1.88
CA THR A 50 22.45 -15.67 1.38
C THR A 50 21.11 -16.43 1.37
N SER A 51 21.04 -17.55 0.65
CA SER A 51 19.84 -18.41 0.62
C SER A 51 19.45 -18.91 2.01
N GLU A 52 20.42 -19.29 2.85
CA GLU A 52 20.18 -19.71 4.24
C GLU A 52 19.66 -18.55 5.11
N ALA A 53 20.22 -17.35 4.95
CA ALA A 53 19.79 -16.18 5.69
C ALA A 53 18.34 -15.78 5.34
N ARG A 54 17.96 -15.86 4.06
CA ARG A 54 16.57 -15.65 3.62
C ARG A 54 15.61 -16.66 4.24
N GLU A 55 15.98 -17.93 4.25
CA GLU A 55 15.15 -18.99 4.84
C GLU A 55 14.97 -18.78 6.35
N ARG A 56 16.05 -18.40 7.05
CA ARG A 56 15.99 -18.07 8.48
C ARG A 56 15.11 -16.85 8.73
N LEU A 57 15.23 -15.79 7.94
CA LEU A 57 14.40 -14.60 8.05
C LEU A 57 12.92 -14.93 7.79
N ALA A 58 12.61 -15.79 6.82
CA ALA A 58 11.24 -16.26 6.56
C ALA A 58 10.65 -17.01 7.77
N ARG A 59 11.42 -17.89 8.42
CA ARG A 59 10.99 -18.54 9.67
C ARG A 59 10.75 -17.54 10.80
N VAL A 60 11.61 -16.55 10.95
CA VAL A 60 11.43 -15.48 11.95
C VAL A 60 10.17 -14.66 11.64
N LYS A 61 9.90 -14.36 10.37
CA LYS A 61 8.70 -13.62 9.94
C LYS A 61 7.41 -14.36 10.25
N MET A 62 7.41 -15.69 10.10
CA MET A 62 6.26 -16.53 10.48
C MET A 62 5.99 -16.52 11.98
N ALA A 63 7.04 -16.54 12.80
CA ALA A 63 6.91 -16.57 14.26
C ALA A 63 6.68 -15.18 14.87
N ARG A 64 7.31 -14.14 14.31
CA ARG A 64 7.31 -12.79 14.84
C ARG A 64 7.56 -11.76 13.72
N PRO A 65 6.51 -11.33 13.01
CA PRO A 65 6.63 -10.44 11.85
C PRO A 65 7.26 -9.09 12.19
N ASP A 66 6.91 -8.49 13.33
CA ASP A 66 7.48 -7.19 13.75
C ASP A 66 8.99 -7.25 13.96
N TYR A 67 9.48 -8.39 14.47
CA TYR A 67 10.91 -8.58 14.70
C TYR A 67 11.65 -8.86 13.39
N ALA A 68 11.05 -9.60 12.47
CA ALA A 68 11.60 -9.75 11.12
C ALA A 68 11.70 -8.41 10.39
N ARG A 69 10.68 -7.54 10.54
CA ARG A 69 10.68 -6.20 9.95
C ARG A 69 11.83 -5.36 10.49
N ALA A 70 12.03 -5.34 11.80
CA ALA A 70 13.15 -4.62 12.42
C ALA A 70 14.53 -5.12 11.92
N ILE A 71 14.67 -6.42 11.70
CA ILE A 71 15.90 -7.00 11.12
C ILE A 71 16.07 -6.56 9.66
N GLU A 72 15.03 -6.64 8.84
CA GLU A 72 15.06 -6.19 7.44
C GLU A 72 15.46 -4.72 7.34
N ASP A 73 14.90 -3.87 8.20
CA ASP A 73 15.20 -2.43 8.21
C ASP A 73 16.64 -2.16 8.67
N GLN A 74 17.15 -2.90 9.67
CA GLN A 74 18.55 -2.80 10.12
C GLN A 74 19.57 -3.23 9.05
N LEU A 75 19.19 -4.12 8.14
CA LEU A 75 20.06 -4.60 7.06
C LEU A 75 20.18 -3.64 5.88
N ILE A 76 19.26 -2.68 5.76
CA ILE A 76 19.14 -1.74 4.64
C ILE A 76 19.75 -0.37 4.97
N ILE A 77 19.85 -0.04 6.27
CA ILE A 77 20.56 1.13 6.80
C ILE A 77 22.08 0.93 6.67
#